data_AF-A0A8T5YRN6-F1
#
_entry.id   AF-A0A8T5YRN6-F1
#
_cell.length_a   1.000
_cell.length_b   1.000
_cell.length_c   1.000
_cell.angle_alpha   90.00
_cell.angle_beta   90.00
_cell.angle_gamma   90.00
#
_symmetry.space_group_name_H-M   'P 1'
#
loop_
_entity.id
_entity.type
_entity.pdbx_description
1 polymer ?
#
loop_
_entity_poly.entity_id
_entity_poly.type
_entity_poly.pdbx_seq_one_letter_code
_entity_poly.pdbx_strand_id
1 'polypeptide(L)' 'SMNVADLAQIKAGDILPISLGETFPVAIGQSELFSALIVEDKDKLFLSELAGKNENSHE' A
#
# COMPACT_ATOMS: atom_id res chain seq x y z
N SER A 1 -3.26 12.14 -12.17
CA SER A 1 -4.50 11.39 -12.46
C SER A 1 -4.55 11.08 -13.94
N MET A 2 -5.11 9.94 -14.32
CA MET A 2 -5.24 9.50 -15.71
C MET A 2 -6.67 9.77 -16.19
N ASN A 3 -6.85 10.18 -17.46
CA ASN A 3 -8.18 10.49 -17.98
C ASN A 3 -8.86 9.24 -18.60
N VAL A 4 -10.14 9.36 -18.96
CA VAL A 4 -10.93 8.24 -19.50
C VAL A 4 -10.43 7.78 -20.87
N ALA A 5 -9.94 8.70 -21.71
CA ALA A 5 -9.39 8.35 -23.02
C ALA A 5 -8.11 7.52 -22.86
N ASP A 6 -7.23 7.90 -21.93
CA ASP A 6 -5.99 7.15 -21.62
C ASP A 6 -6.32 5.73 -21.13
N LEU A 7 -7.30 5.59 -20.23
CA LEU A 7 -7.78 4.29 -19.71
C LEU A 7 -8.27 3.36 -20.82
N ALA A 8 -8.98 3.90 -21.81
CA ALA A 8 -9.54 3.12 -22.92
C ALA A 8 -8.48 2.60 -23.90
N GLN A 9 -7.25 3.13 -23.85
CA GLN A 9 -6.16 2.75 -24.74
C GLN A 9 -5.15 1.78 -24.08
N ILE A 10 -5.35 1.40 -22.81
CA ILE A 10 -4.47 0.47 -22.11
C ILE A 10 -4.47 -0.89 -22.80
N LYS A 11 -3.27 -1.40 -23.09
CA LYS A 11 -3.05 -2.74 -23.64
C LYS A 11 -2.08 -3.53 -22.77
N ALA A 12 -2.05 -4.85 -23.00
CA ALA A 12 -1.11 -5.73 -22.35
C ALA A 12 0.34 -5.26 -22.59
N GLY A 13 1.12 -5.18 -21.52
CA GLY A 13 2.52 -4.72 -21.56
C GLY A 13 2.72 -3.22 -21.37
N ASP A 14 1.64 -2.41 -21.29
CA ASP A 14 1.78 -1.01 -20.93
C ASP A 14 2.22 -0.85 -19.47
N ILE A 15 3.11 0.11 -19.21
CA ILE A 15 3.58 0.45 -17.87
C ILE A 15 2.81 1.67 -17.38
N LEU A 16 2.06 1.51 -16.29
CA LEU A 16 1.33 2.62 -15.69
C LEU A 16 2.22 3.34 -14.67
N PRO A 17 2.46 4.65 -14.84
CA PRO A 17 3.23 5.39 -13.85
C PRO A 17 2.43 5.50 -12.56
N ILE A 18 3.02 5.04 -11.45
CA ILE A 18 2.47 5.19 -10.11
C ILE A 18 3.48 5.88 -9.22
N SER A 19 2.99 6.74 -8.33
CA SER A 19 3.78 7.24 -7.21
C SER A 19 3.55 6.29 -6.03
N LEU A 20 4.62 5.65 -5.57
CA LEU A 20 4.59 4.86 -4.34
C LEU A 20 4.80 5.80 -3.15
N GLY A 21 3.88 5.75 -2.18
CA GLY A 21 4.05 6.42 -0.91
C GLY A 21 5.02 5.68 0.00
N GLU A 22 5.50 6.34 1.05
CA GLU A 22 6.34 5.71 2.08
C GLU A 22 5.56 4.68 2.92
N THR A 23 4.24 4.87 3.03
CA THR A 23 3.31 3.97 3.73
C THR A 23 2.05 3.76 2.90
N PHE A 24 1.30 2.70 3.22
CA PHE A 24 0.11 2.25 2.48
C PHE A 24 -1.10 2.15 3.41
N PRO A 25 -2.26 2.67 2.99
CA PRO A 25 -3.47 2.59 3.80
C PRO A 25 -3.99 1.15 3.86
N VAL A 26 -4.27 0.67 5.07
CA VAL A 26 -4.93 -0.60 5.35
C VAL A 26 -6.40 -0.32 5.63
N ALA A 27 -7.30 -0.86 4.82
CA ALA A 27 -8.72 -0.57 4.90
C ALA A 27 -9.57 -1.85 4.94
N ILE A 28 -10.71 -1.76 5.63
CA ILE A 28 -11.81 -2.73 5.50
C ILE A 28 -12.96 -2.03 4.76
N GLY A 29 -13.28 -2.53 3.57
CA GLY A 29 -14.22 -1.85 2.68
C GLY A 29 -13.66 -0.49 2.26
N GLN A 30 -14.38 0.58 2.58
CA GLN A 30 -13.98 1.97 2.29
C GLN A 30 -13.41 2.70 3.52
N SER A 31 -13.31 2.03 4.66
CA SER A 31 -12.82 2.62 5.90
C SER A 31 -11.36 2.26 6.15
N GLU A 32 -10.49 3.26 6.08
CA GLU A 32 -9.08 3.13 6.47
C GLU A 32 -8.98 2.93 7.98
N LEU A 33 -8.11 2.01 8.38
CA LEU A 33 -7.83 1.67 9.77
C LEU A 33 -6.51 2.30 10.23
N PHE A 34 -5.45 2.13 9.45
CA PHE A 34 -4.11 2.65 9.71
C PHE A 34 -3.25 2.62 8.44
N SER A 35 -2.09 3.28 8.46
CA SER A 35 -1.09 3.20 7.40
C SER A 35 0.06 2.27 7.79
N ALA A 36 0.49 1.41 6.87
CA ALA A 36 1.48 0.35 7.10
C ALA A 36 2.67 0.44 6.13
N LEU A 37 3.78 -0.20 6.49
CA LEU A 37 4.88 -0.49 5.58
C LEU A 37 4.63 -1.82 4.88
N ILE A 38 5.05 -1.91 3.61
CA ILE A 38 5.13 -3.20 2.92
C ILE A 38 6.49 -3.81 3.24
N VAL A 39 6.48 -5.02 3.77
CA VAL A 39 7.69 -5.81 4.05
C VAL A 39 7.61 -7.15 3.34
N GLU A 40 8.76 -7.72 2.99
CA GLU A 40 8.86 -9.04 2.36
C GLU A 40 9.38 -10.07 3.36
N ASP A 41 8.71 -11.23 3.45
CA ASP A 41 9.24 -12.44 4.10
C ASP A 41 8.92 -13.67 3.23
N LYS A 42 9.94 -14.43 2.85
CA LYS A 42 9.83 -15.68 2.07
C LYS A 42 8.90 -15.55 0.86
N ASP A 43 9.23 -14.61 -0.03
CA ASP A 43 8.48 -14.33 -1.28
C ASP A 43 7.03 -13.86 -1.06
N LYS A 44 6.67 -13.48 0.17
CA LYS A 44 5.35 -12.93 0.51
C LYS A 44 5.49 -11.51 1.00
N LEU A 45 4.56 -10.67 0.54
CA LEU A 45 4.42 -9.30 1.03
C LEU A 45 3.47 -9.27 2.23
N PHE A 46 3.89 -8.58 3.27
CA PHE A 46 3.14 -8.33 4.49
C PHE A 46 3.01 -6.83 4.74
N LEU A 47 2.00 -6.50 5.53
CA LEU A 47 1.80 -5.16 6.06
C LEU A 47 2.33 -5.16 7.50
N SER A 48 3.31 -4.30 7.79
CA SER A 48 3.80 -4.07 9.14
C SER A 48 3.42 -2.68 9.63
N GLU A 49 3.09 -2.55 10.91
CA GLU A 49 2.95 -1.22 11.51
C GLU A 49 4.29 -0.47 11.44
N LEU A 50 4.22 0.86 11.34
CA LEU A 50 5.38 1.70 11.60
C LEU A 50 5.77 1.44 13.07
N ALA A 51 6.98 0.94 13.33
CA ALA A 51 7.47 0.71 14.68
C ALA A 51 7.75 2.06 15.40
N GLY A 52 6.70 2.85 15.64
CA GLY A 52 6.72 3.97 16.56
C GLY A 52 6.35 3.43 17.93
N LYS A 53 7.38 3.10 18.73
CA LYS A 53 7.32 2.81 20.18
C LYS A 53 5.90 2.71 20.76
N ASN A 54 5.32 1.51 20.73
CA ASN A 54 4.42 1.13 21.81
C ASN A 54 5.32 0.70 22.97
N GLU A 55 5.73 1.67 23.78
CA GLU A 55 6.22 1.45 25.14
C GLU A 55 5.04 0.94 25.99
N ASN A 56 4.55 -0.26 25.71
CA ASN A 56 3.64 -1.00 26.57
C ASN A 56 4.03 -2.48 26.52
N SER A 57 5.29 -2.75 26.87
CA SER A 57 5.65 -4.04 27.48
C SER A 57 5.05 -4.04 28.89
N HIS A 58 3.80 -4.47 29.03
CA HIS A 58 3.23 -4.79 30.33
C HIS A 58 3.22 -6.32 30.48
N GLU A 59 4.12 -6.75 31.37
CA GLU A 59 4.24 -8.02 32.14
C GLU A 59 4.13 -9.37 31.42
#